data_AF-A0A1K1S505-F1
#
_entry.id   AF-A0A1K1S505-F1
#
_cell.length_a   1.000
_cell.length_b   1.000
_cell.length_c   1.000
_cell.angle_alpha   90.00
_cell.angle_beta   90.00
_cell.angle_gamma   90.00
#
_symmetry.space_group_name_H-M   'P 1'
#
loop_
_entity.id
_entity.type
_entity.pdbx_description
1 polymer ?
#
loop_
_entity_poly.entity_id
_entity_poly.type
_entity_poly.pdbx_seq_one_letter_code
_entity_poly.pdbx_strand_id
1 'polypeptide(L)'
;MGFFNIFSKRAPRMEVLSPVQYTVTIQYPSVLEFPMAVSRMKVEDDARTFFQFDRGEVTINGDAASDYLAADLAAQCGQVLYPLQVCVGADGSITQVFNHAAILERWEAQAPRLLEYFTGDEACAYIHATGKVILEEAAVLRIIRQDLFLSCWCNLAMGGSRSAYPLIPFKEPVPCEHDIKCSVNKLTKMIDSIHAEWNFEQDGRLRRIQLTAVCNPIKDTVV
;
A
#
# COMPACT_ATOMS: atom_id res chain seq x y z
N MET A 1 34.05 -13.27 -35.33
CA MET A 1 33.75 -11.86 -35.01
C MET A 1 32.64 -11.85 -33.99
N GLY A 2 32.97 -11.57 -32.74
CA GLY A 2 32.00 -11.48 -31.65
C GLY A 2 31.53 -10.04 -31.49
N PHE A 3 30.23 -9.88 -31.28
CA PHE A 3 29.66 -8.70 -30.64
C PHE A 3 28.66 -9.22 -29.61
N PHE A 4 29.15 -9.50 -28.39
CA PHE A 4 28.28 -9.61 -27.23
C PHE A 4 27.87 -8.19 -26.85
N ASN A 5 26.56 -7.94 -26.88
CA ASN A 5 25.99 -6.66 -26.49
C ASN A 5 25.97 -6.60 -24.95
N ILE A 6 27.10 -6.21 -24.34
CA ILE A 6 27.27 -6.04 -22.90
C ILE A 6 26.80 -4.63 -22.53
N PHE A 7 25.49 -4.41 -22.53
CA PHE A 7 24.89 -3.31 -21.78
C PHE A 7 23.77 -3.89 -20.90
N SER A 8 24.14 -4.72 -19.92
CA SER A 8 23.28 -4.87 -18.75
C SER A 8 23.25 -3.49 -18.09
N LYS A 9 22.15 -2.74 -18.27
CA LYS A 9 21.92 -1.52 -17.48
C LYS A 9 22.01 -1.95 -16.02
N ARG A 10 23.06 -1.50 -15.32
CA ARG A 10 23.20 -1.69 -13.88
C ARG A 10 21.92 -1.18 -13.24
N ALA A 11 21.30 -1.98 -12.36
CA ALA A 11 20.14 -1.52 -11.62
C ALA A 11 20.49 -0.20 -10.91
N PRO A 12 19.64 0.83 -11.00
CA PRO A 12 19.95 2.14 -10.43
C PRO A 12 20.21 2.00 -8.94
N ARG A 13 21.26 2.66 -8.43
CA ARG A 13 21.55 2.64 -7.01
C ARG A 13 20.44 3.38 -6.28
N MET A 14 19.94 2.79 -5.20
CA MET A 14 18.93 3.42 -4.36
C MET A 14 19.33 3.43 -2.89
N GLU A 15 18.84 4.44 -2.18
CA GLU A 15 18.95 4.58 -0.74
C GLU A 15 17.54 4.75 -0.16
N VAL A 16 17.15 3.87 0.76
CA VAL A 16 15.92 3.99 1.53
C VAL A 16 16.24 4.74 2.82
N LEU A 17 15.62 5.90 3.02
CA LEU A 17 15.83 6.72 4.22
C LEU A 17 15.07 6.15 5.43
N SER A 18 15.40 6.63 6.63
CA SER A 18 14.78 6.16 7.88
C SER A 18 13.24 6.24 7.82
N PRO A 19 12.55 5.16 8.22
CA PRO A 19 11.09 5.10 8.14
C PRO A 19 10.41 5.94 9.22
N VAL A 20 9.22 6.43 8.90
CA VAL A 20 8.23 6.89 9.87
C VAL A 20 7.19 5.79 10.05
N GLN A 21 6.94 5.40 11.29
CA GLN A 21 6.03 4.31 11.63
C GLN A 21 4.65 4.85 11.97
N TYR A 22 3.62 4.32 11.34
CA TYR A 22 2.23 4.66 11.60
C TYR A 22 1.48 3.45 12.15
N THR A 23 0.55 3.70 13.07
CA THR A 23 -0.59 2.80 13.29
C THR A 23 -1.73 3.31 12.44
N VAL A 24 -2.20 2.47 11.51
CA VAL A 24 -3.27 2.80 10.56
C VAL A 24 -4.52 2.05 10.98
N THR A 25 -5.63 2.77 11.11
CA THR A 25 -6.96 2.23 11.43
C THR A 25 -7.93 2.67 10.34
N ILE A 26 -8.59 1.72 9.68
CA ILE A 26 -9.66 1.96 8.70
C ILE A 26 -10.95 1.37 9.25
N GLN A 27 -11.98 2.17 9.38
CA GLN A 27 -13.29 1.74 9.87
C GLN A 27 -14.31 1.80 8.74
N TYR A 28 -14.64 0.62 8.15
CA TYR A 28 -15.86 0.33 7.39
C TYR A 28 -15.75 -1.04 6.66
N PRO A 29 -16.72 -1.97 6.78
CA PRO A 29 -17.74 -2.09 7.83
C PRO A 29 -17.17 -2.60 9.16
N SER A 30 -16.01 -3.26 9.10
CA SER A 30 -15.20 -3.68 10.26
C SER A 30 -14.09 -2.66 10.51
N VAL A 31 -13.42 -2.78 11.65
CA VAL A 31 -12.19 -2.04 11.95
C VAL A 31 -11.00 -2.87 11.46
N LEU A 32 -10.26 -2.35 10.49
CA LEU A 32 -8.96 -2.87 10.09
C LEU A 32 -7.89 -2.04 10.79
N GLU A 33 -6.93 -2.69 11.45
CA GLU A 33 -5.78 -2.00 12.02
C GLU A 33 -4.48 -2.70 11.60
N PHE A 34 -3.46 -1.92 11.27
CA PHE A 34 -2.14 -2.44 10.91
C PHE A 34 -1.04 -1.38 11.09
N PRO A 35 0.19 -1.79 11.41
CA PRO A 35 1.34 -0.91 11.35
C PRO A 35 1.78 -0.71 9.89
N MET A 36 2.18 0.51 9.56
CA MET A 36 2.70 0.89 8.26
C MET A 36 3.96 1.75 8.44
N ALA A 37 5.08 1.31 7.89
CA ALA A 37 6.29 2.13 7.81
C ALA A 37 6.32 2.84 6.46
N VAL A 38 6.68 4.13 6.46
CA VAL A 38 6.88 4.90 5.23
C VAL A 38 8.26 5.52 5.21
N SER A 39 9.04 5.21 4.18
CA SER A 39 10.38 5.73 3.94
C SER A 39 10.43 6.52 2.64
N ARG A 40 11.05 7.71 2.67
CA ARG A 40 11.49 8.37 1.43
C ARG A 40 12.62 7.57 0.81
N MET A 41 12.67 7.52 -0.51
CA MET A 41 13.77 6.90 -1.25
C MET A 41 14.50 7.94 -2.08
N LYS A 42 15.81 7.76 -2.24
CA LYS A 42 16.62 8.45 -3.24
C LYS A 42 17.05 7.43 -4.29
N VAL A 43 16.81 7.76 -5.54
CA VAL A 43 17.21 6.94 -6.69
C VAL A 43 18.25 7.74 -7.47
N GLU A 44 19.39 7.11 -7.76
CA GLU A 44 20.50 7.74 -8.48
C GLU A 44 20.02 8.26 -9.84
N ASP A 45 20.40 9.50 -10.15
CA ASP A 45 20.06 10.21 -11.39
C ASP A 45 18.56 10.36 -11.70
N ASP A 46 17.68 10.21 -10.69
CA ASP A 46 16.24 10.37 -10.84
C ASP A 46 15.69 11.42 -9.87
N ALA A 47 15.16 12.52 -10.42
CA ALA A 47 14.60 13.63 -9.66
C ALA A 47 13.14 13.41 -9.23
N ARG A 48 12.52 12.28 -9.62
CA ARG A 48 11.15 11.96 -9.22
C ARG A 48 11.09 11.64 -7.72
N THR A 49 9.88 11.67 -7.17
CA THR A 49 9.66 11.35 -5.76
C THR A 49 9.35 9.87 -5.59
N PHE A 50 10.08 9.20 -4.70
CA PHE A 50 9.94 7.78 -4.44
C PHE A 50 9.69 7.52 -2.96
N PHE A 51 8.84 6.53 -2.68
CA PHE A 51 8.55 6.06 -1.33
C PHE A 51 8.57 4.55 -1.27
N GLN A 52 9.04 4.03 -0.14
CA GLN A 52 8.86 2.65 0.26
C GLN A 52 7.81 2.58 1.36
N PHE A 53 6.91 1.62 1.23
CA PHE A 53 5.90 1.26 2.21
C PHE A 53 6.18 -0.15 2.70
N ASP A 54 6.13 -0.36 4.01
CA ASP A 54 6.21 -1.67 4.65
C ASP A 54 4.99 -1.85 5.54
N ARG A 55 4.13 -2.82 5.21
CA ARG A 55 2.94 -3.13 6.00
C ARG A 55 3.22 -4.34 6.88
N GLY A 56 2.90 -4.21 8.17
CA GLY A 56 2.90 -5.34 9.08
C GLY A 56 1.57 -6.08 9.11
N GLU A 57 1.37 -6.85 10.16
CA GLU A 57 0.20 -7.70 10.33
C GLU A 57 -1.10 -6.89 10.45
N VAL A 58 -2.17 -7.43 9.86
CA VAL A 58 -3.50 -6.81 9.86
C VAL A 58 -4.36 -7.47 10.92
N THR A 59 -5.05 -6.69 11.73
CA THR A 59 -6.11 -7.14 12.63
C THR A 59 -7.48 -6.71 12.11
N ILE A 60 -8.50 -7.50 12.44
CA ILE A 60 -9.90 -7.24 12.09
C ILE A 60 -10.71 -7.24 13.39
N ASN A 61 -11.27 -6.09 13.73
CA ASN A 61 -12.00 -5.88 14.99
C ASN A 61 -11.19 -6.25 16.25
N GLY A 62 -9.86 -6.14 16.17
CA GLY A 62 -8.93 -6.46 17.27
C GLY A 62 -8.35 -7.87 17.23
N ASP A 63 -8.92 -8.77 16.44
CA ASP A 63 -8.42 -10.15 16.27
C ASP A 63 -7.39 -10.22 15.13
N ALA A 64 -6.48 -11.18 15.18
CA ALA A 64 -5.52 -11.36 14.08
C ALA A 64 -6.24 -11.83 12.81
N ALA A 65 -5.82 -11.35 11.64
CA ALA A 65 -6.40 -11.84 10.37
C ALA A 65 -6.25 -13.37 10.22
N SER A 66 -5.21 -13.96 10.83
CA SER A 66 -4.98 -15.41 10.89
C SER A 66 -6.12 -16.19 11.56
N ASP A 67 -6.93 -15.55 12.40
CA ASP A 67 -8.03 -16.20 13.11
C ASP A 67 -9.23 -16.46 12.17
N TYR A 68 -9.25 -15.83 11.00
CA TYR A 68 -10.29 -15.98 9.98
C TYR A 68 -9.68 -16.46 8.66
N LEU A 69 -9.99 -17.69 8.23
CA LEU A 69 -9.38 -18.33 7.05
C LEU A 69 -9.35 -17.44 5.79
N ALA A 70 -10.45 -16.76 5.47
CA ALA A 70 -10.53 -15.89 4.29
C ALA A 70 -9.70 -14.60 4.46
N ALA A 71 -9.61 -14.07 5.68
CA ALA A 71 -8.79 -12.89 5.97
C ALA A 71 -7.30 -13.24 5.97
N ASP A 72 -6.94 -14.39 6.52
CA ASP A 72 -5.58 -14.93 6.48
C ASP A 72 -5.11 -15.12 5.03
N LEU A 73 -5.92 -15.77 4.20
CA LEU A 73 -5.64 -15.92 2.77
C LEU A 73 -5.39 -14.56 2.10
N ALA A 74 -6.30 -13.59 2.29
CA ALA A 74 -6.15 -12.26 1.72
C ALA A 74 -4.92 -11.52 2.25
N ALA A 75 -4.62 -11.65 3.54
CA ALA A 75 -3.46 -11.03 4.19
C ALA A 75 -2.16 -11.61 3.63
N GLN A 76 -2.03 -12.94 3.54
CA GLN A 76 -0.84 -13.59 3.02
C GLN A 76 -0.63 -13.32 1.52
N CYS A 77 -1.71 -13.31 0.73
CA CYS A 77 -1.65 -12.88 -0.68
C CYS A 77 -1.18 -11.42 -0.80
N GLY A 78 -1.72 -10.52 0.01
CA GLY A 78 -1.37 -9.10 -0.02
C GLY A 78 0.03 -8.79 0.51
N GLN A 79 0.58 -9.63 1.41
CA GLN A 79 1.90 -9.41 2.01
C GLN A 79 3.02 -9.41 0.97
N VAL A 80 2.84 -10.12 -0.14
CA VAL A 80 3.80 -10.21 -1.25
C VAL A 80 4.08 -8.85 -1.90
N LEU A 81 3.16 -7.88 -1.76
CA LEU A 81 3.37 -6.52 -2.25
C LEU A 81 4.45 -5.77 -1.45
N TYR A 82 4.73 -6.16 -0.21
CA TYR A 82 5.57 -5.42 0.72
C TYR A 82 6.97 -6.06 0.91
N PRO A 83 8.07 -5.27 1.03
CA PRO A 83 8.17 -3.82 0.80
C PRO A 83 7.66 -3.42 -0.58
N LEU A 84 6.85 -2.35 -0.61
CA LEU A 84 6.29 -1.77 -1.82
C LEU A 84 7.03 -0.47 -2.11
N GLN A 85 7.69 -0.37 -3.26
CA GLN A 85 8.39 0.83 -3.67
C GLN A 85 7.66 1.46 -4.86
N VAL A 86 7.37 2.75 -4.78
CA VAL A 86 6.56 3.46 -5.78
C VAL A 86 7.16 4.80 -6.14
N CYS A 87 6.89 5.22 -7.38
CA CYS A 87 7.08 6.60 -7.84
C CYS A 87 5.76 7.36 -7.66
N VAL A 88 5.85 8.60 -7.18
CA VAL A 88 4.69 9.47 -6.95
C VAL A 88 4.84 10.77 -7.74
N GLY A 89 3.77 11.17 -8.42
CA GLY A 89 3.67 12.44 -9.16
C GLY A 89 3.51 13.64 -8.23
N ALA A 90 3.69 14.84 -8.78
CA ALA A 90 3.51 16.08 -8.02
C ALA A 90 2.06 16.31 -7.54
N ASP A 91 1.08 15.65 -8.16
CA ASP A 91 -0.32 15.63 -7.74
C ASP A 91 -0.63 14.59 -6.64
N GLY A 92 0.40 13.85 -6.21
CA GLY A 92 0.28 12.75 -5.25
C GLY A 92 -0.25 11.45 -5.84
N SER A 93 -0.45 11.36 -7.16
CA SER A 93 -0.80 10.10 -7.82
C SER A 93 0.38 9.14 -7.81
N ILE A 94 0.11 7.86 -7.54
CA ILE A 94 1.12 6.80 -7.66
C ILE A 94 1.27 6.51 -9.15
N THR A 95 2.45 6.77 -9.73
CA THR A 95 2.67 6.71 -11.19
C THR A 95 3.33 5.42 -11.66
N GLN A 96 4.07 4.73 -10.78
CA GLN A 96 4.83 3.53 -11.13
C GLN A 96 5.06 2.64 -9.90
N VAL A 97 5.13 1.31 -10.10
CA VAL A 97 5.61 0.34 -9.11
C VAL A 97 7.09 0.09 -9.37
N PHE A 98 7.96 0.69 -8.56
CA PHE A 98 9.39 0.70 -8.81
C PHE A 98 10.04 -0.68 -8.66
N ASN A 99 9.54 -1.51 -7.75
CA ASN A 99 10.09 -2.83 -7.44
C ASN A 99 9.19 -4.00 -7.90
N HIS A 100 8.46 -3.84 -9.01
CA HIS A 100 7.56 -4.88 -9.53
C HIS A 100 8.28 -6.23 -9.74
N ALA A 101 9.50 -6.22 -10.26
CA ALA A 101 10.30 -7.45 -10.42
C ALA A 101 10.51 -8.20 -9.09
N ALA A 102 10.78 -7.49 -7.99
CA ALA A 102 10.93 -8.11 -6.68
C ALA A 102 9.59 -8.64 -6.12
N ILE A 103 8.47 -7.97 -6.45
CA ILE A 103 7.12 -8.46 -6.10
C ILE A 103 6.85 -9.80 -6.82
N LEU A 104 7.24 -9.92 -8.09
CA LEU A 104 7.12 -11.17 -8.86
C LEU A 104 7.93 -12.30 -8.21
N GLU A 105 9.19 -12.05 -7.88
CA GLU A 105 10.05 -13.05 -7.22
C GLU A 105 9.45 -13.54 -5.88
N ARG A 106 8.91 -12.62 -5.08
CA ARG A 106 8.22 -12.97 -3.83
C ARG A 106 6.96 -13.80 -4.09
N TRP A 107 6.20 -13.47 -5.15
CA TRP A 107 5.02 -14.24 -5.52
C TRP A 107 5.36 -15.65 -5.98
N GLU A 108 6.36 -15.81 -6.84
CA GLU A 108 6.82 -17.11 -7.32
C GLU A 108 7.26 -18.03 -6.17
N ALA A 109 7.89 -17.46 -5.14
CA ALA A 109 8.28 -18.20 -3.94
C ALA A 109 7.09 -18.53 -3.02
N GLN A 110 6.10 -17.63 -2.90
CA GLN A 110 5.00 -17.76 -1.94
C GLN A 110 3.80 -18.55 -2.48
N ALA A 111 3.47 -18.42 -3.78
CA ALA A 111 2.27 -19.01 -4.36
C ALA A 111 2.15 -20.53 -4.19
N PRO A 112 3.22 -21.34 -4.35
CA PRO A 112 3.13 -22.78 -4.09
C PRO A 112 2.75 -23.11 -2.64
N ARG A 113 3.30 -22.35 -1.67
CA ARG A 113 3.00 -22.54 -0.24
C ARG A 113 1.56 -22.19 0.10
N LEU A 114 1.02 -21.15 -0.54
CA LEU A 114 -0.38 -20.77 -0.38
C LEU A 114 -1.32 -21.87 -0.91
N LEU A 115 -1.00 -22.47 -2.06
CA LEU A 115 -1.80 -23.56 -2.64
C LEU A 115 -1.73 -24.85 -1.81
N GLU A 116 -0.62 -25.09 -1.12
CA GLU A 116 -0.49 -26.22 -0.19
C GLU A 116 -1.28 -25.99 1.11
N TYR A 117 -1.25 -24.77 1.66
CA TYR A 117 -1.88 -24.44 2.93
C TYR A 117 -3.40 -24.21 2.81
N PHE A 118 -3.82 -23.39 1.85
CA PHE A 118 -5.22 -23.04 1.63
C PHE A 118 -5.87 -24.00 0.63
N THR A 119 -6.47 -25.07 1.14
CA THR A 119 -7.17 -26.06 0.31
C THR A 119 -8.60 -25.63 -0.01
N GLY A 120 -9.07 -25.98 -1.21
CA GLY A 120 -10.45 -25.72 -1.67
C GLY A 120 -10.52 -24.84 -2.91
N ASP A 121 -11.55 -25.06 -3.72
CA ASP A 121 -11.68 -24.43 -5.04
C ASP A 121 -11.72 -22.90 -4.97
N GLU A 122 -12.41 -22.34 -3.97
CA GLU A 122 -12.50 -20.89 -3.77
C GLU A 122 -11.15 -20.26 -3.41
N ALA A 123 -10.38 -20.90 -2.52
CA ALA A 123 -9.06 -20.44 -2.14
C ALA A 123 -8.08 -20.51 -3.31
N CYS A 124 -8.06 -21.63 -4.04
CA CYS A 124 -7.27 -21.79 -5.24
C CYS A 124 -7.62 -20.72 -6.29
N ALA A 125 -8.92 -20.46 -6.52
CA ALA A 125 -9.37 -19.44 -7.45
C ALA A 125 -8.90 -18.04 -7.04
N TYR A 126 -8.94 -17.71 -5.74
CA TYR A 126 -8.45 -16.44 -5.21
C TYR A 126 -6.92 -16.29 -5.38
N ILE A 127 -6.14 -17.33 -5.08
CA ILE A 127 -4.68 -17.34 -5.25
C ILE A 127 -4.32 -17.15 -6.72
N HIS A 128 -4.98 -17.88 -7.63
CA HIS A 128 -4.75 -17.74 -9.07
C HIS A 128 -5.16 -16.36 -9.60
N ALA A 129 -6.27 -15.79 -9.12
CA ALA A 129 -6.68 -14.45 -9.48
C ALA A 129 -5.66 -13.39 -9.01
N THR A 130 -5.16 -13.55 -7.78
CA THR A 130 -4.08 -12.70 -7.23
C THR A 130 -2.83 -12.78 -8.09
N GLY A 131 -2.42 -14.00 -8.47
CA GLY A 131 -1.25 -14.20 -9.33
C GLY A 131 -1.38 -13.54 -10.70
N LYS A 132 -2.57 -13.62 -11.32
CA LYS A 132 -2.83 -12.91 -12.59
C LYS A 132 -2.65 -11.40 -12.48
N VAL A 133 -3.10 -10.81 -11.37
CA VAL A 133 -2.91 -9.38 -11.10
C VAL A 133 -1.43 -9.07 -10.89
N ILE A 134 -0.71 -9.88 -10.10
CA ILE A 134 0.71 -9.65 -9.78
C ILE A 134 1.59 -9.71 -11.02
N LEU A 135 1.30 -10.61 -11.97
CA LEU A 135 2.05 -10.76 -13.22
C LEU A 135 2.03 -9.49 -14.10
N GLU A 136 1.02 -8.63 -13.95
CA GLU A 136 0.85 -7.43 -14.76
C GLU A 136 1.11 -6.15 -13.94
N GLU A 137 2.24 -5.47 -14.19
CA GLU A 137 2.61 -4.23 -13.46
C GLU A 137 1.48 -3.19 -13.49
N ALA A 138 0.81 -3.03 -14.63
CA ALA A 138 -0.31 -2.10 -14.78
C ALA A 138 -1.51 -2.48 -13.89
N ALA A 139 -1.76 -3.78 -13.69
CA ALA A 139 -2.82 -4.26 -12.81
C ALA A 139 -2.43 -4.05 -11.33
N VAL A 140 -1.16 -4.31 -10.97
CA VAL A 140 -0.61 -4.01 -9.64
C VAL A 140 -0.71 -2.51 -9.33
N LEU A 141 -0.33 -1.65 -10.27
CA LEU A 141 -0.44 -0.20 -10.14
C LEU A 141 -1.90 0.23 -9.93
N ARG A 142 -2.86 -0.39 -10.63
CA ARG A 142 -4.28 -0.11 -10.47
C ARG A 142 -4.79 -0.46 -9.06
N ILE A 143 -4.43 -1.62 -8.51
CA ILE A 143 -4.86 -2.00 -7.15
C ILE A 143 -4.22 -1.11 -6.08
N ILE A 144 -2.95 -0.72 -6.24
CA ILE A 144 -2.24 0.17 -5.30
C ILE A 144 -2.88 1.56 -5.29
N ARG A 145 -3.31 2.07 -6.45
CA ARG A 145 -4.08 3.33 -6.57
C ARG A 145 -5.47 3.25 -5.95
N GLN A 146 -5.95 2.05 -5.64
CA GLN A 146 -7.20 1.80 -4.93
C GLN A 146 -7.00 1.56 -3.43
N ASP A 147 -5.75 1.46 -2.95
CA ASP A 147 -5.49 1.39 -1.51
C ASP A 147 -5.76 2.76 -0.88
N LEU A 148 -6.65 2.76 0.11
CA LEU A 148 -7.15 3.98 0.74
C LEU A 148 -6.05 4.74 1.49
N PHE A 149 -5.21 4.03 2.25
CA PHE A 149 -4.13 4.64 3.00
C PHE A 149 -3.07 5.18 2.03
N LEU A 150 -2.58 4.36 1.08
CA LEU A 150 -1.53 4.78 0.15
C LEU A 150 -1.97 5.98 -0.69
N SER A 151 -3.21 5.95 -1.19
CA SER A 151 -3.79 7.06 -1.96
C SER A 151 -3.89 8.34 -1.14
N CYS A 152 -4.41 8.26 0.08
CA CYS A 152 -4.58 9.41 0.95
C CYS A 152 -3.23 9.99 1.37
N TRP A 153 -2.32 9.12 1.81
CA TRP A 153 -1.00 9.51 2.28
C TRP A 153 -0.16 10.17 1.17
N CYS A 154 -0.10 9.57 -0.02
CA CYS A 154 0.65 10.15 -1.15
C CYS A 154 0.07 11.49 -1.61
N ASN A 155 -1.26 11.62 -1.64
CA ASN A 155 -1.92 12.86 -1.98
C ASN A 155 -1.56 14.00 -1.00
N LEU A 156 -1.65 13.72 0.31
CA LEU A 156 -1.27 14.69 1.34
C LEU A 156 0.24 15.02 1.31
N ALA A 157 1.09 14.01 1.14
CA ALA A 157 2.55 14.19 1.15
C ALA A 157 3.04 15.08 0.01
N MET A 158 2.32 15.08 -1.13
CA MET A 158 2.64 15.89 -2.30
C MET A 158 1.85 17.20 -2.39
N GLY A 159 0.96 17.47 -1.42
CA GLY A 159 0.07 18.64 -1.46
C GLY A 159 -0.93 18.61 -2.63
N GLY A 160 -1.31 17.41 -3.06
CA GLY A 160 -2.30 17.22 -4.11
C GLY A 160 -3.72 17.53 -3.64
N SER A 161 -4.66 17.52 -4.59
CA SER A 161 -6.09 17.65 -4.32
C SER A 161 -6.83 16.54 -5.06
N ARG A 162 -7.58 15.71 -4.34
CA ARG A 162 -8.33 14.59 -4.90
C ARG A 162 -9.81 14.73 -4.54
N SER A 163 -10.69 14.62 -5.52
CA SER A 163 -12.14 14.74 -5.34
C SER A 163 -12.88 13.40 -5.30
N ALA A 164 -12.17 12.29 -5.52
CA ALA A 164 -12.72 10.95 -5.55
C ALA A 164 -11.77 9.94 -4.91
N TYR A 165 -12.32 9.00 -4.15
CA TYR A 165 -11.54 8.02 -3.40
C TYR A 165 -12.06 6.59 -3.62
N PRO A 166 -11.16 5.59 -3.57
CA PRO A 166 -11.51 4.17 -3.68
C PRO A 166 -12.10 3.66 -2.36
N LEU A 167 -13.32 4.10 -2.04
CA LEU A 167 -13.96 3.82 -0.74
C LEU A 167 -14.56 2.42 -0.64
N ILE A 168 -14.81 1.78 -1.78
CA ILE A 168 -15.34 0.43 -1.86
C ILE A 168 -14.26 -0.45 -2.52
N PRO A 169 -13.79 -1.53 -1.86
CA PRO A 169 -12.83 -2.44 -2.45
C PRO A 169 -13.25 -2.91 -3.83
N PHE A 170 -12.31 -2.91 -4.78
CA PHE A 170 -12.50 -3.38 -6.17
C PHE A 170 -13.55 -2.61 -6.99
N LYS A 171 -14.04 -1.46 -6.52
CA LYS A 171 -14.90 -0.56 -7.32
C LYS A 171 -14.11 0.68 -7.76
N GLU A 172 -14.64 1.36 -8.78
CA GLU A 172 -14.09 2.64 -9.21
C GLU A 172 -14.19 3.69 -8.09
N PRO A 173 -13.23 4.63 -8.01
CA PRO A 173 -13.31 5.73 -7.08
C PRO A 173 -14.62 6.50 -7.21
N VAL A 174 -15.30 6.73 -6.09
CA VAL A 174 -16.56 7.47 -6.07
C VAL A 174 -16.28 8.93 -5.69
N PRO A 175 -16.97 9.90 -6.33
CA PRO A 175 -17.04 11.26 -5.79
C PRO A 175 -17.61 11.20 -4.38
N CYS A 176 -16.99 11.94 -3.46
CA CYS A 176 -17.36 11.90 -2.05
C CYS A 176 -17.05 13.23 -1.37
N GLU A 177 -17.91 13.60 -0.43
CA GLU A 177 -17.57 14.65 0.52
C GLU A 177 -16.56 14.08 1.52
N HIS A 178 -15.51 14.85 1.80
CA HIS A 178 -14.46 14.42 2.70
C HIS A 178 -14.02 15.53 3.65
N ASP A 179 -13.74 15.15 4.89
CA ASP A 179 -13.05 16.01 5.87
C ASP A 179 -11.71 15.34 6.19
N ILE A 180 -10.61 15.90 5.70
CA ILE A 180 -9.26 15.36 5.87
C ILE A 180 -8.44 16.38 6.66
N LYS A 181 -7.98 15.96 7.84
CA LYS A 181 -7.10 16.74 8.72
C LYS A 181 -5.78 15.98 8.87
N CYS A 182 -4.67 16.69 8.67
CA CYS A 182 -3.35 16.11 8.89
C CYS A 182 -2.46 17.05 9.70
N SER A 183 -1.60 16.48 10.54
CA SER A 183 -0.46 17.17 11.14
C SER A 183 0.82 16.76 10.43
N VAL A 184 1.81 17.66 10.39
CA VAL A 184 3.14 17.40 9.84
C VAL A 184 4.18 17.60 10.93
N ASN A 185 5.08 16.64 11.07
CA ASN A 185 6.19 16.75 12.00
C ASN A 185 7.18 17.81 11.50
N LYS A 186 7.46 18.81 12.34
CA LYS A 186 8.31 19.96 11.97
C LYS A 186 9.76 19.57 11.69
N LEU A 187 10.27 18.50 12.31
CA LEU A 187 11.64 18.03 12.20
C LEU A 187 11.83 17.15 10.96
N THR A 188 10.99 16.11 10.82
CA THR A 188 11.13 15.15 9.71
C THR A 188 10.50 15.63 8.41
N LYS A 189 9.64 16.66 8.46
CA LYS A 189 8.81 17.12 7.33
C LYS A 189 7.92 16.01 6.76
N MET A 190 7.63 15.00 7.57
CA MET A 190 6.73 13.89 7.25
C MET A 190 5.39 14.09 7.94
N ILE A 191 4.34 13.49 7.38
CA ILE A 191 3.01 13.48 7.99
C ILE A 191 3.11 12.80 9.36
N ASP A 192 2.56 13.43 10.38
CA ASP A 192 2.57 12.96 11.77
C ASP A 192 1.24 12.29 12.13
N SER A 193 0.12 12.84 11.66
CA SER A 193 -1.17 12.18 11.75
C SER A 193 -2.05 12.49 10.56
N ILE A 194 -2.99 11.58 10.27
CA ILE A 194 -4.08 11.73 9.30
C ILE A 194 -5.37 11.33 10.03
N HIS A 195 -6.38 12.19 9.95
CA HIS A 195 -7.75 11.88 10.32
C HIS A 195 -8.61 12.25 9.11
N ALA A 196 -9.12 11.25 8.42
CA ALA A 196 -9.91 11.42 7.22
C ALA A 196 -11.26 10.73 7.37
N GLU A 197 -12.32 11.45 7.03
CA GLU A 197 -13.68 10.91 6.95
C GLU A 197 -14.21 11.15 5.54
N TRP A 198 -14.77 10.10 4.93
CA TRP A 198 -15.49 10.20 3.66
C TRP A 198 -16.94 9.76 3.84
N ASN A 199 -17.85 10.59 3.33
CA ASN A 199 -19.27 10.27 3.25
C ASN A 199 -19.63 10.01 1.77
N PHE A 200 -20.27 8.87 1.50
CA PHE A 200 -20.59 8.43 0.13
C PHE A 200 -21.89 7.63 0.09
N GLU A 201 -22.51 7.53 -1.09
CA GLU A 201 -23.69 6.71 -1.30
C GLU A 201 -23.30 5.31 -1.81
N GLN A 202 -23.88 4.27 -1.21
CA GLN A 202 -23.74 2.89 -1.65
C GLN A 202 -25.10 2.19 -1.53
N ASP A 203 -25.59 1.67 -2.65
CA ASP A 203 -26.85 0.93 -2.74
C ASP A 203 -28.05 1.73 -2.18
N GLY A 204 -28.11 3.03 -2.49
CA GLY A 204 -29.17 3.94 -2.04
C GLY A 204 -29.07 4.37 -0.56
N ARG A 205 -27.95 4.07 0.12
CA ARG A 205 -27.73 4.42 1.53
C ARG A 205 -26.48 5.26 1.69
N LEU A 206 -26.56 6.28 2.54
CA LEU A 206 -25.40 7.05 2.96
C LEU A 206 -24.51 6.17 3.86
N ARG A 207 -23.22 6.13 3.52
CA ARG A 207 -22.18 5.38 4.22
C ARG A 207 -21.05 6.32 4.60
N ARG A 208 -20.28 5.87 5.59
CA ARG A 208 -19.13 6.58 6.12
C ARG A 208 -17.97 5.62 6.28
N ILE A 209 -16.79 6.05 5.84
CA ILE A 209 -15.52 5.38 6.10
C ILE A 209 -14.57 6.37 6.75
N GLN A 210 -13.87 5.90 7.78
CA GLN A 210 -12.90 6.69 8.53
C GLN A 210 -11.52 6.05 8.42
N LEU A 211 -10.51 6.88 8.13
CA LEU A 211 -9.10 6.51 8.17
C LEU A 211 -8.42 7.37 9.24
N THR A 212 -7.79 6.70 10.20
CA THR A 212 -6.87 7.32 11.13
C THR A 212 -5.49 6.73 10.90
N ALA A 213 -4.47 7.58 10.77
CA ALA A 213 -3.08 7.14 10.78
C ALA A 213 -2.32 8.02 11.76
N VAL A 214 -1.69 7.44 12.78
CA VAL A 214 -0.95 8.18 13.79
C VAL A 214 0.49 7.69 13.79
N CYS A 215 1.43 8.62 13.67
CA CYS A 215 2.84 8.33 13.82
C CYS A 215 3.07 7.78 15.23
N ASN A 216 3.57 6.55 15.30
CA ASN A 216 4.06 6.02 16.56
C ASN A 216 5.30 6.84 16.92
N PRO A 217 5.38 7.40 18.14
CA PRO A 217 6.60 8.08 18.56
C PRO A 217 7.77 7.12 18.33
N ILE A 218 8.86 7.63 17.76
CA ILE A 218 10.11 6.89 17.70
C ILE A 218 10.36 6.49 19.15
N LYS A 219 10.23 5.20 19.48
CA LYS A 219 10.69 4.71 20.77
C LYS A 219 12.15 5.16 20.80
N ASP A 220 12.44 6.17 21.61
CA ASP A 220 13.80 6.63 21.83
C ASP A 220 14.63 5.37 22.03
N THR A 221 15.51 5.11 21.06
CA THR A 221 16.50 4.06 21.18
C THR A 221 17.19 4.36 22.49
N VAL A 222 16.96 3.47 23.47
CA VAL A 222 17.56 3.56 24.80
C VAL A 222 19.06 3.76 24.60
N VAL A 223 19.55 4.89 25.14
CA VAL A 223 20.97 5.27 25.18
C VAL A 223 21.79 4.19 25.88
#